data_AF-A0A013U8K0-F1
#
_entry.id   AF-A0A013U8K0-F1
#
_cell.length_a   1.000
_cell.length_b   1.000
_cell.length_c   1.000
_cell.angle_alpha   90.00
_cell.angle_beta   90.00
_cell.angle_gamma   90.00
#
_symmetry.space_group_name_H-M   'P 1'
#
loop_
_entity.id
_entity.type
_entity.pdbx_description
1 polymer ?
#
loop_
_entity_poly.entity_id
_entity_poly.type
_entity_poly.pdbx_seq_one_letter_code
_entity_poly.pdbx_strand_id
1 'polypeptide(L)' 'MTTQYELHRQILEVIALIPYGKVATYGQVARMAGLPKHARLVGYVLKHLEADHQVPLVSCD' A
#
# COMPACT_ATOMS: atom_id res chain seq x y z
N MET A 1 16.29 -14.03 -4.10
CA MET A 1 14.85 -14.33 -4.07
C MET A 1 14.22 -13.39 -3.07
N THR A 2 13.80 -12.20 -3.51
CA THR A 2 13.20 -11.21 -2.60
C THR A 2 11.73 -11.60 -2.44
N THR A 3 11.36 -12.08 -1.26
CA THR A 3 10.01 -12.56 -0.95
C THR A 3 9.05 -11.36 -0.86
N GLN A 4 7.80 -11.57 -1.31
CA GLN A 4 6.69 -10.60 -1.19
C GLN A 4 6.58 -9.94 0.20
N TYR A 5 7.00 -10.64 1.26
CA TYR A 5 6.95 -10.16 2.64
C TYR A 5 7.87 -8.95 2.90
N GLU A 6 9.07 -8.95 2.33
CA GLU A 6 10.05 -7.86 2.49
C GLU A 6 9.61 -6.59 1.75
N LEU A 7 8.84 -6.78 0.69
CA LEU A 7 8.21 -5.71 -0.10
C LEU A 7 7.08 -5.04 0.68
N HIS A 8 6.19 -5.84 1.28
CA HIS A 8 5.12 -5.34 2.14
C HIS A 8 5.68 -4.53 3.30
N ARG A 9 6.75 -5.02 3.95
CA ARG A 9 7.38 -4.32 5.06
C ARG A 9 7.92 -2.95 4.67
N GLN A 10 8.64 -2.84 3.55
CA GLN A 10 9.15 -1.56 3.05
C GLN A 10 8.02 -0.57 2.74
N ILE A 11 6.93 -1.05 2.13
CA ILE A 11 5.76 -0.21 1.86
C ILE A 11 5.14 0.30 3.17
N LEU A 12 4.97 -0.57 4.17
CA LEU A 12 4.42 -0.20 5.48
C LEU A 12 5.31 0.80 6.22
N GLU A 13 6.63 0.64 6.19
CA GLU A 13 7.56 1.60 6.80
C GLU A 13 7.45 2.98 6.13
N VAL A 14 7.35 3.03 4.80
CA VAL A 14 7.14 4.29 4.08
C VAL A 14 5.81 4.94 4.44
N ILE A 15 4.73 4.15 4.56
CA ILE A 15 3.42 4.66 4.98
C ILE A 15 3.50 5.22 6.41
N ALA A 16 4.21 4.55 7.31
CA ALA A 16 4.40 5.01 8.69
C ALA A 16 5.20 6.32 8.79
N LEU A 17 6.00 6.66 7.76
CA LEU A 17 6.70 7.94 7.68
C LEU A 17 5.82 9.10 7.20
N ILE A 18 4.61 8.84 6.70
CA ILE A 18 3.71 9.89 6.22
C ILE A 18 3.08 10.60 7.43
N PRO A 19 3.32 11.91 7.60
CA PRO A 19 2.76 12.65 8.72
C PRO A 19 1.24 12.72 8.63
N TYR A 20 0.59 12.75 9.80
CA TYR A 20 -0.86 12.84 9.88
C TYR A 20 -1.40 14.10 9.17
N GLY A 21 -2.48 13.94 8.41
CA GLY A 21 -3.05 15.02 7.58
C GLY A 21 -2.36 15.23 6.24
N LYS A 22 -1.34 14.42 5.89
CA LYS A 22 -0.78 14.38 4.55
C LYS A 22 -1.14 13.08 3.85
N VAL A 23 -1.31 13.18 2.54
CA VAL A 23 -1.61 12.05 1.66
C VAL A 23 -0.45 11.86 0.69
N ALA A 24 -0.05 10.61 0.47
CA ALA A 24 0.90 10.25 -0.56
C ALA A 24 0.21 9.39 -1.62
N THR A 25 0.58 9.61 -2.88
CA THR A 25 0.08 8.79 -3.99
C THR A 25 0.80 7.43 -4.02
N TYR A 26 0.16 6.40 -4.57
CA TYR A 26 0.78 5.08 -4.76
C TYR A 26 2.13 5.13 -5.48
N GLY A 27 2.29 6.04 -6.44
CA GLY A 27 3.56 6.26 -7.13
C GLY A 27 4.64 6.87 -6.25
N GLN A 28 4.28 7.79 -5.34
CA GLN A 28 5.20 8.37 -4.36
C GLN A 28 5.64 7.32 -3.34
N VAL A 29 4.70 6.53 -2.81
CA VAL A 29 5.00 5.44 -1.87
C VAL A 29 5.93 4.41 -2.53
N ALA A 30 5.65 4.00 -3.77
CA ALA A 30 6.52 3.08 -4.51
C ALA A 30 7.94 3.65 -4.72
N ARG A 31 8.06 4.95 -5.00
CA ARG A 31 9.35 5.62 -5.19
C ARG A 31 10.14 5.73 -3.88
N MET A 32 9.46 5.99 -2.77
CA MET A 32 10.06 6.05 -1.44
C MET A 32 10.46 4.66 -0.92
N ALA A 33 9.72 3.62 -1.29
CA ALA A 33 10.04 2.23 -0.96
C ALA A 33 11.15 1.62 -1.85
N GLY A 34 11.84 2.43 -2.66
CA GLY A 34 12.92 1.95 -3.53
C GLY A 34 12.45 1.13 -4.75
N LEU A 35 11.16 1.18 -5.08
CA LEU A 35 10.53 0.37 -6.13
C LEU A 35 9.88 1.24 -7.22
N PRO A 36 10.65 2.12 -7.88
CA PRO A 36 10.12 2.91 -8.98
C PRO A 36 9.57 1.97 -10.06
N LYS A 37 8.36 2.25 -10.56
CA LYS A 37 7.53 1.43 -11.49
C LYS A 37 6.66 0.32 -10.89
N HIS A 38 6.74 0.04 -9.58
CA HIS A 38 5.86 -0.93 -8.92
C HIS A 38 4.62 -0.29 -8.27
N ALA A 39 4.21 0.90 -8.72
CA ALA A 39 3.03 1.60 -8.19
C ALA A 39 1.75 0.74 -8.25
N ARG A 40 1.62 -0.09 -9.30
CA ARG A 40 0.49 -1.01 -9.46
C ARG A 40 0.49 -2.14 -8.43
N LEU A 41 1.68 -2.59 -8.03
CA LEU A 41 1.86 -3.58 -6.98
C LEU A 41 1.51 -2.96 -5.62
N VAL A 42 1.97 -1.73 -5.34
CA VAL A 42 1.61 -1.01 -4.11
C VAL A 42 0.09 -0.90 -3.96
N GLY A 43 -0.63 -0.55 -5.04
CA GLY A 43 -2.10 -0.55 -5.02
C GLY A 43 -2.71 -1.93 -4.79
N TYR A 44 -2.13 -3.00 -5.33
CA TYR A 44 -2.59 -4.37 -5.09
C TYR A 44 -2.40 -4.82 -3.64
N VAL A 45 -1.25 -4.47 -3.05
CA VAL A 45 -0.91 -4.73 -1.65
C VAL A 45 -1.82 -3.95 -0.72
N LEU A 46 -2.01 -2.65 -0.97
CA LEU A 46 -2.95 -1.84 -0.22
C LEU A 46 -4.34 -2.46 -0.32
N LYS A 47 -4.83 -2.75 -1.54
CA LYS A 47 -6.13 -3.39 -1.78
C LYS A 47 -6.33 -4.70 -1.01
N HIS A 48 -5.29 -5.52 -0.86
CA HIS A 48 -5.35 -6.75 -0.07
C HIS A 48 -5.37 -6.48 1.44
N LEU A 49 -4.68 -5.44 1.92
CA LEU A 49 -4.74 -4.98 3.31
C LEU A 49 -6.11 -4.40 3.67
N GLU A 50 -6.74 -3.61 2.80
CA GLU A 50 -8.12 -3.09 2.99
C GLU A 50 -9.16 -4.21 2.87
N ALA A 51 -8.93 -5.23 2.05
CA ALA A 51 -9.82 -6.39 1.98
C ALA A 51 -9.81 -7.24 3.28
N ASP A 52 -8.71 -7.23 4.02
CA ASP A 52 -8.60 -7.89 5.33
C ASP A 52 -9.30 -7.06 6.44
N HIS A 53 -9.39 -5.74 6.26
CA HIS A 53 -10.21 -4.89 7.10
C HIS A 53 -11.66 -4.93 6.62
N GLN A 54 -12.43 -5.90 7.13
CA GLN A 54 -13.87 -6.05 6.92
C GLN A 54 -14.61 -4.69 6.85
N VAL A 55 -14.89 -4.23 5.64
CA VAL A 55 -16.03 -3.37 5.37
C VAL A 55 -16.92 -4.20 4.46
N PRO A 56 -18.07 -4.71 4.94
CA PRO A 56 -19.06 -5.23 4.03
C PRO A 56 -19.45 -4.04 3.15
N LEU A 57 -19.09 -4.10 1.87
CA LEU A 57 -19.73 -3.29 0.85
C LEU A 57 -21.20 -3.66 0.94
N VAL A 58 -21.94 -2.85 1.70
CA VAL A 58 -23.38 -2.94 1.88
C VAL A 58 -24.02 -3.11 0.52
N SER A 59 -24.96 -4.05 0.48
CA SER A 59 -25.81 -4.39 -0.65
C SER A 59 -26.13 -3.19 -1.53
N CYS A 60 -25.96 -3.39 -2.84
CA CYS A 60 -26.73 -2.64 -3.82
C CYS A 60 -28.16 -3.18 -3.76
N ASP A 61 -29.08 -2.40 -3.17
CA ASP A 61 -30.49 -2.38 -3.56
C ASP A 61 -30.59 -1.65 -4.92
#